data_AF-A0A9D1PEE1-F1
#
_entry.id   AF-A0A9D1PEE1-F1
#
_cell.length_a   1.000
_cell.length_b   1.000
_cell.length_c   1.000
_cell.angle_alpha   90.00
_cell.angle_beta   90.00
_cell.angle_gamma   90.00
#
_symmetry.space_group_name_H-M   'P 1'
#
loop_
_entity.id
_entity.type
_entity.pdbx_description
1 polymer ?
#
loop_
_entity_poly.entity_id
_entity_poly.type
_entity_poly.pdbx_seq_one_letter_code
_entity_poly.pdbx_strand_id
1 'polypeptide(L)'
;MDYYNFYTGQEFEAYTYLGAHIKEQGGVVFRTFAPNALRISVIGDFNHWQETPMKKIYDGNFWECHIDNALQGMKYKYRIYDRNGNFLDHCDPYGFYADLRPEASSIIYGLSNYRFSDKKYLNRRKSTEQRPINIYEIHAGSWKKPEDHERPFYSYRELADLLIPYLTENHYNFAELMPLHEYPCDESWGYQATGFFSPTSRYGTPDDLRYFIDRCHEENIGVILDFVPVHFAVNDYGLLKYDGTALYEYPHSDIGINAVQPADCFHSFTFSHSKTSLHQIYRLTFFIYSL
;
A
#
# COMPACT_ATOMS: atom_id res chain seq x y z
N MET A 1 -6.07 -0.20 18.45
CA MET A 1 -5.76 1.20 18.10
C MET A 1 -6.01 2.07 19.31
N ASP A 2 -4.98 2.79 19.73
CA ASP A 2 -5.08 3.89 20.67
C ASP A 2 -5.34 5.18 19.88
N TYR A 3 -6.53 5.75 20.04
CA TYR A 3 -6.93 6.95 19.32
C TYR A 3 -6.09 8.18 19.69
N TYR A 4 -5.65 8.30 20.95
CA TYR A 4 -4.79 9.41 21.36
C TYR A 4 -3.44 9.31 20.66
N ASN A 5 -2.83 8.12 20.65
CA ASN A 5 -1.58 7.87 19.94
C ASN A 5 -1.76 8.04 18.42
N PHE A 6 -2.92 7.68 17.87
CA PHE A 6 -3.23 8.00 16.47
C PHE A 6 -3.12 9.50 16.26
N TYR A 7 -3.82 10.32 17.07
CA TYR A 7 -3.83 11.78 16.97
C TYR A 7 -2.47 12.46 17.18
N THR A 8 -1.62 11.91 18.04
CA THR A 8 -0.26 12.42 18.29
C THR A 8 0.80 11.84 17.35
N GLY A 9 0.42 10.95 16.41
CA GLY A 9 1.34 10.34 15.46
C GLY A 9 2.25 9.26 16.06
N GLN A 10 1.84 8.66 17.19
CA GLN A 10 2.57 7.64 17.94
C GLN A 10 1.96 6.23 17.84
N GLU A 11 0.78 6.10 17.23
CA GLU A 11 0.22 4.80 16.86
C GLU A 11 0.95 4.31 15.61
N PHE A 12 1.65 3.19 15.67
CA PHE A 12 2.41 2.66 14.53
C PHE A 12 1.74 1.42 13.92
N GLU A 13 0.68 0.92 14.55
CA GLU A 13 -0.05 -0.27 14.14
C GLU A 13 -1.49 0.07 13.75
N ALA A 14 -1.77 1.31 13.34
CA ALA A 14 -3.11 1.72 12.93
C ALA A 14 -3.68 0.86 11.78
N TYR A 15 -2.80 0.33 10.92
CA TYR A 15 -3.19 -0.60 9.85
C TYR A 15 -3.82 -1.90 10.38
N THR A 16 -3.54 -2.31 11.62
CA THR A 16 -4.22 -3.48 12.25
C THR A 16 -5.68 -3.20 12.61
N TYR A 17 -6.11 -1.94 12.50
CA TYR A 17 -7.45 -1.48 12.86
C TYR A 17 -8.19 -0.84 11.67
N LEU A 18 -7.53 0.07 10.96
CA LEU A 18 -8.01 0.73 9.75
C LEU A 18 -7.85 -0.18 8.53
N GLY A 19 -8.70 0.02 7.52
CA GLY A 19 -8.76 -0.83 6.34
C GLY A 19 -9.86 -1.89 6.42
N ALA A 20 -9.75 -2.94 5.60
CA ALA A 20 -10.66 -4.08 5.59
C ALA A 20 -10.09 -5.27 6.38
N HIS A 21 -10.78 -5.67 7.45
CA HIS A 21 -10.35 -6.73 8.36
C HIS A 21 -11.37 -7.86 8.44
N ILE A 22 -10.92 -9.07 8.09
CA ILE A 22 -11.74 -10.29 8.15
C ILE A 22 -11.93 -10.69 9.62
N LYS A 23 -13.16 -10.99 10.02
CA LYS A 23 -13.50 -11.38 11.39
C LYS A 23 -13.49 -12.90 11.56
N GLU A 24 -13.09 -13.37 12.75
CA GLU A 24 -13.09 -14.81 13.09
C GLU A 24 -14.47 -15.46 12.94
N GLN A 25 -15.54 -14.70 13.19
CA GLN A 25 -16.93 -15.16 13.12
C GLN A 25 -17.53 -15.07 11.70
N GLY A 26 -16.71 -14.71 10.70
CA GLY A 26 -17.16 -14.41 9.33
C GLY A 26 -17.46 -12.92 9.12
N GLY A 27 -17.50 -12.50 7.86
CA GLY A 27 -17.68 -11.11 7.46
C GLY A 27 -16.41 -10.26 7.54
N VAL A 28 -16.54 -9.00 7.13
CA VAL A 28 -15.45 -8.04 7.07
C VAL A 28 -15.88 -6.74 7.73
N VAL A 29 -15.01 -6.18 8.57
CA VAL A 29 -15.17 -4.81 9.07
C VAL A 29 -14.31 -3.88 8.25
N PHE A 30 -14.93 -2.84 7.72
CA PHE A 30 -14.29 -1.77 6.96
C PHE A 30 -14.17 -0.54 7.85
N ARG A 31 -12.98 0.08 7.90
CA ARG A 31 -12.75 1.30 8.67
C ARG A 31 -11.89 2.31 7.92
N THR A 32 -12.29 3.58 7.98
CA THR A 32 -11.49 4.69 7.44
C THR A 32 -11.56 5.93 8.33
N PHE A 33 -10.52 6.77 8.24
CA PHE A 33 -10.42 8.07 8.91
C PHE A 33 -10.75 9.19 7.91
N ALA A 34 -11.86 9.87 8.12
CA ALA A 34 -12.38 10.89 7.20
C ALA A 34 -13.27 11.88 7.97
N PRO A 35 -12.66 12.75 8.81
CA PRO A 35 -13.39 13.56 9.79
C PRO A 35 -14.35 14.57 9.16
N ASN A 36 -14.02 15.12 7.98
CA ASN A 36 -14.84 16.17 7.35
C ASN A 36 -15.88 15.64 6.36
N ALA A 37 -15.90 14.34 6.09
CA ALA A 37 -16.87 13.72 5.20
C ALA A 37 -18.30 13.93 5.72
N LEU A 38 -19.22 14.23 4.81
CA LEU A 38 -20.65 14.36 5.12
C LEU A 38 -21.26 12.98 5.40
N ARG A 39 -21.00 12.01 4.53
CA ARG A 39 -21.37 10.60 4.69
C ARG A 39 -20.41 9.72 3.90
N ILE A 40 -20.25 8.48 4.35
CA ILE A 40 -19.45 7.47 3.65
C ILE A 40 -20.29 6.21 3.50
N SER A 41 -20.19 5.59 2.33
CA SER A 41 -20.70 4.25 2.05
C SER A 41 -19.56 3.36 1.60
N VAL A 42 -19.61 2.09 1.95
CA VAL A 42 -18.76 1.06 1.35
C VAL A 42 -19.53 0.41 0.20
N ILE A 43 -18.87 0.27 -0.95
CA ILE A 43 -19.40 -0.32 -2.17
C ILE A 43 -18.45 -1.43 -2.64
N GLY A 44 -18.95 -2.52 -3.19
CA GLY A 44 -18.10 -3.60 -3.67
C GLY A 44 -18.87 -4.79 -4.21
N ASP A 45 -18.15 -5.88 -4.49
CA ASP A 45 -18.75 -7.08 -5.10
C ASP A 45 -19.87 -7.68 -4.23
N PHE A 46 -19.70 -7.65 -2.91
CA PHE A 46 -20.65 -8.19 -1.92
C PHE A 46 -22.02 -7.49 -1.92
N ASN A 47 -22.14 -6.29 -2.49
CA ASN A 47 -23.40 -5.55 -2.57
C ASN A 47 -23.70 -5.06 -3.99
N HIS A 48 -23.09 -5.65 -5.01
CA HIS A 48 -23.25 -5.24 -6.42
C HIS A 48 -22.98 -3.75 -6.63
N TRP A 49 -21.95 -3.23 -5.96
CA TRP A 49 -21.54 -1.83 -6.01
C TRP A 49 -22.63 -0.84 -5.56
N GLN A 50 -23.62 -1.31 -4.79
CA GLN A 50 -24.63 -0.47 -4.15
C GLN A 50 -24.11 0.13 -2.85
N GLU A 51 -24.70 1.24 -2.41
CA GLU A 51 -24.25 1.90 -1.19
C GLU A 51 -24.65 1.15 0.08
N THR A 52 -23.66 0.77 0.89
CA THR A 52 -23.88 0.35 2.28
C THR A 52 -23.32 1.43 3.21
N PRO A 53 -24.18 2.24 3.88
CA PRO A 53 -23.73 3.34 4.70
C PRO A 53 -22.83 2.92 5.87
N MET A 54 -21.73 3.65 6.07
CA MET A 54 -20.86 3.52 7.23
C MET A 54 -21.36 4.41 8.37
N LYS A 55 -21.09 4.00 9.60
CA LYS A 55 -21.43 4.75 10.82
C LYS A 55 -20.19 5.46 11.36
N LYS A 56 -20.38 6.68 11.85
CA LYS A 56 -19.37 7.34 12.68
C LYS A 56 -19.19 6.57 13.99
N ILE A 57 -17.94 6.36 14.38
CA ILE A 57 -17.56 5.67 15.63
C ILE A 57 -16.63 6.53 16.48
N TYR A 58 -16.45 6.13 17.74
CA TYR A 58 -15.57 6.77 18.72
C TYR A 58 -15.92 8.25 18.94
N ASP A 59 -15.18 9.19 18.37
CA ASP A 59 -15.32 10.64 18.52
C ASP A 59 -15.96 11.31 17.29
N GLY A 60 -16.41 10.51 16.32
CA GLY A 60 -17.06 10.98 15.11
C GLY A 60 -16.12 11.29 13.94
N ASN A 61 -14.83 11.02 14.09
CA ASN A 61 -13.83 11.21 13.03
C ASN A 61 -13.55 9.95 12.19
N PHE A 62 -13.91 8.79 12.73
CA PHE A 62 -13.72 7.49 12.08
C PHE A 62 -15.06 6.91 11.62
N TRP A 63 -15.03 6.14 10.54
CA TRP A 63 -16.19 5.49 9.95
C TRP A 63 -16.02 3.98 9.96
N GLU A 64 -17.08 3.24 10.28
CA GLU A 64 -17.08 1.78 10.33
C GLU A 64 -18.32 1.19 9.64
N CYS A 65 -18.15 0.07 8.94
CA CYS A 65 -19.24 -0.78 8.48
C CYS A 65 -18.85 -2.25 8.61
N HIS A 66 -19.79 -3.10 9.04
CA HIS A 66 -19.63 -4.55 9.05
C HIS A 66 -20.52 -5.16 7.97
N ILE A 67 -19.96 -6.08 7.19
CA ILE A 67 -20.66 -6.75 6.10
C ILE A 67 -20.43 -8.25 6.21
N ASP A 68 -21.50 -8.98 6.51
CA ASP A 68 -21.45 -10.40 6.83
C ASP A 68 -21.08 -11.27 5.62
N ASN A 69 -21.50 -10.86 4.41
CA ASN A 69 -21.26 -11.61 3.16
C ASN A 69 -20.02 -11.15 2.39
N ALA A 70 -19.25 -10.21 2.92
CA ALA A 70 -17.96 -9.82 2.34
C ALA A 70 -16.90 -10.88 2.64
N LEU A 71 -16.08 -11.23 1.64
CA LEU A 71 -15.09 -12.30 1.70
C LEU A 71 -13.74 -11.83 1.13
N GLN A 72 -12.66 -12.50 1.52
CA GLN A 72 -11.33 -12.30 0.93
C GLN A 72 -11.40 -12.45 -0.61
N GLY A 73 -10.69 -11.58 -1.33
CA GLY A 73 -10.65 -11.54 -2.80
C GLY A 73 -11.72 -10.65 -3.44
N MET A 74 -12.74 -10.21 -2.70
CA MET A 74 -13.75 -9.27 -3.22
C MET A 74 -13.20 -7.85 -3.32
N LYS A 75 -13.62 -7.13 -4.36
CA LYS A 75 -13.27 -5.74 -4.62
C LYS A 75 -14.19 -4.79 -3.84
N TYR A 76 -13.64 -3.66 -3.39
CA TYR A 76 -14.39 -2.61 -2.72
C TYR A 76 -13.76 -1.22 -2.90
N LYS A 77 -14.57 -0.19 -2.66
CA LYS A 77 -14.18 1.23 -2.55
C LYS A 77 -14.97 1.91 -1.44
N TYR A 78 -14.49 3.08 -1.01
CA TYR A 78 -15.28 4.00 -0.18
C TYR A 78 -15.87 5.10 -1.05
N ARG A 79 -17.20 5.19 -1.08
CA ARG A 79 -17.90 6.34 -1.65
C ARG A 79 -18.00 7.42 -0.59
N ILE A 80 -17.25 8.51 -0.77
CA ILE A 80 -17.13 9.58 0.22
C ILE A 80 -17.83 10.83 -0.31
N TYR A 81 -18.74 11.38 0.49
CA TYR A 81 -19.45 12.61 0.16
C TYR A 81 -18.80 13.82 0.84
N ASP A 82 -18.56 14.86 0.06
CA ASP A 82 -18.14 16.16 0.56
C ASP A 82 -19.31 16.92 1.21
N ARG A 83 -19.02 18.07 1.83
CA ARG A 83 -20.06 18.91 2.48
C ARG A 83 -21.03 19.58 1.49
N ASN A 84 -20.71 19.59 0.20
CA ASN A 84 -21.57 20.11 -0.86
C ASN A 84 -22.51 19.02 -1.42
N GLY A 85 -22.34 17.76 -1.00
CA GLY A 85 -23.12 16.62 -1.46
C GLY A 85 -22.58 15.95 -2.72
N ASN A 86 -21.41 16.36 -3.24
CA ASN A 86 -20.71 15.62 -4.29
C ASN A 86 -20.04 14.38 -3.70
N PHE A 87 -19.78 13.36 -4.53
CA PHE A 87 -19.05 12.18 -4.08
C PHE A 87 -17.93 11.78 -5.05
N LEU A 88 -16.95 11.07 -4.50
CA LEU A 88 -15.93 10.33 -5.22
C LEU A 88 -15.80 8.93 -4.62
N ASP A 89 -15.42 7.97 -5.45
CA ASP A 89 -15.17 6.59 -5.05
C ASP A 89 -13.66 6.41 -4.88
N HIS A 90 -13.20 6.30 -3.64
CA HIS A 90 -11.79 6.20 -3.28
C HIS A 90 -11.36 4.75 -3.03
N CYS A 91 -10.11 4.42 -3.38
CA CYS A 91 -9.44 3.24 -2.85
C CYS A 91 -9.19 3.41 -1.34
N ASP A 92 -9.03 2.30 -0.63
CA ASP A 92 -8.74 2.30 0.79
C ASP A 92 -7.29 2.74 1.07
N PRO A 93 -7.06 3.83 1.83
CA PRO A 93 -5.72 4.26 2.22
C PRO A 93 -4.93 3.17 2.97
N TYR A 94 -5.64 2.26 3.66
CA TYR A 94 -5.10 1.13 4.43
C TYR A 94 -5.45 -0.22 3.80
N GLY A 95 -5.81 -0.24 2.51
CA GLY A 95 -6.05 -1.49 1.78
C GLY A 95 -4.76 -2.30 1.65
N PHE A 96 -4.84 -3.62 1.90
CA PHE A 96 -3.69 -4.54 1.85
C PHE A 96 -3.41 -5.14 0.46
N TYR A 97 -4.37 -5.00 -0.45
CA TYR A 97 -4.23 -5.40 -1.83
C TYR A 97 -5.11 -4.53 -2.72
N ALA A 98 -4.75 -4.43 -3.99
CA ALA A 98 -5.43 -3.59 -4.96
C ALA A 98 -5.62 -4.33 -6.29
N ASP A 99 -6.59 -3.88 -7.06
CA ASP A 99 -6.84 -4.34 -8.42
C ASP A 99 -5.73 -3.90 -9.37
N LEU A 100 -5.56 -4.63 -10.48
CA LEU A 100 -4.53 -4.28 -11.46
C LEU A 100 -4.91 -2.99 -12.20
N ARG A 101 -3.98 -2.03 -12.26
CA ARG A 101 -4.14 -0.81 -13.05
C ARG A 101 -4.59 -1.11 -14.50
N PRO A 102 -5.51 -0.32 -15.09
CA PRO A 102 -5.96 1.01 -14.65
C PRO A 102 -7.09 1.00 -13.62
N GLU A 103 -7.54 -0.18 -13.17
CA GLU A 103 -8.52 -0.25 -12.09
C GLU A 103 -7.94 0.27 -10.77
N ALA A 104 -8.83 0.74 -9.90
CA ALA A 104 -8.48 1.46 -8.68
C ALA A 104 -9.27 0.96 -7.46
N SER A 105 -9.72 -0.29 -7.49
CA SER A 105 -10.45 -0.89 -6.37
C SER A 105 -9.47 -1.49 -5.38
N SER A 106 -9.76 -1.39 -4.09
CA SER A 106 -9.08 -2.19 -3.08
C SER A 106 -9.66 -3.60 -3.08
N ILE A 107 -8.83 -4.59 -2.74
CA ILE A 107 -9.24 -5.99 -2.63
C ILE A 107 -9.14 -6.40 -1.16
N ILE A 108 -10.18 -7.05 -0.66
CA ILE A 108 -10.20 -7.58 0.70
C ILE A 108 -9.14 -8.68 0.78
N TYR A 109 -8.04 -8.42 1.46
CA TYR A 109 -6.98 -9.42 1.68
C TYR A 109 -6.91 -9.86 3.15
N GLY A 110 -7.14 -8.92 4.08
CA GLY A 110 -6.86 -9.12 5.51
C GLY A 110 -5.37 -9.17 5.81
N LEU A 111 -5.01 -9.43 7.07
CA LEU A 111 -3.64 -9.74 7.47
C LEU A 111 -3.30 -11.16 7.01
N SER A 112 -2.09 -11.39 6.51
CA SER A 112 -1.71 -12.70 5.99
C SER A 112 -1.47 -13.74 7.10
N ASN A 113 -1.65 -15.00 6.72
CA ASN A 113 -1.22 -16.16 7.49
C ASN A 113 0.13 -16.74 7.00
N TYR A 114 0.85 -16.02 6.13
CA TYR A 114 2.16 -16.44 5.63
C TYR A 114 3.16 -16.63 6.77
N ARG A 115 3.93 -17.71 6.71
CA ARG A 115 4.92 -18.07 7.72
C ARG A 115 6.31 -18.02 7.12
N PHE A 116 7.07 -16.99 7.46
CA PHE A 116 8.48 -16.87 7.09
C PHE A 116 9.33 -18.00 7.67
N SER A 117 10.34 -18.43 6.91
CA SER A 117 11.34 -19.43 7.32
C SER A 117 12.71 -18.80 7.66
N ASP A 118 12.84 -17.48 7.47
CA ASP A 118 14.04 -16.66 7.58
C ASP A 118 14.66 -16.45 8.98
N LYS A 119 14.19 -17.14 10.01
CA LYS A 119 14.67 -16.97 11.40
C LYS A 119 16.20 -17.06 11.52
N LYS A 120 16.85 -17.92 10.73
CA LYS A 120 18.31 -18.03 10.67
C LYS A 120 18.96 -16.77 10.11
N TYR A 121 18.40 -16.18 9.06
CA TYR A 121 18.87 -14.94 8.46
C TYR A 121 18.73 -13.78 9.45
N LEU A 122 17.55 -13.60 10.05
CA LEU A 122 17.28 -12.55 11.04
C LEU A 122 18.24 -12.61 12.23
N ASN A 123 18.52 -13.80 12.77
CA ASN A 123 19.49 -13.97 13.87
C ASN A 123 20.93 -13.64 13.46
N ARG A 124 21.29 -13.82 12.18
CA ARG A 124 22.63 -13.50 11.63
C ARG A 124 22.76 -12.05 11.18
N ARG A 125 21.65 -11.36 10.91
CA ARG A 125 21.58 -9.96 10.49
C ARG A 125 21.98 -9.04 11.67
N LYS A 126 23.28 -8.98 11.95
CA LYS A 126 23.90 -7.98 12.81
C LYS A 126 23.96 -6.62 12.09
N SER A 127 24.21 -5.54 12.84
CA SER A 127 24.51 -4.20 12.31
C SER A 127 25.40 -4.31 11.06
N THR A 128 24.96 -3.70 9.96
CA THR A 128 25.63 -3.68 8.66
C THR A 128 26.98 -2.96 8.70
N GLU A 129 27.28 -2.24 9.78
CA GLU A 129 28.52 -1.46 9.99
C GLU A 129 29.80 -2.30 9.91
N GLN A 130 29.72 -3.63 9.96
CA GLN A 130 30.88 -4.53 9.99
C GLN A 130 30.94 -5.51 8.80
N ARG A 131 30.14 -5.32 7.74
CA ARG A 131 30.13 -6.22 6.57
C ARG A 131 30.18 -5.44 5.25
N PRO A 132 30.80 -6.00 4.20
CA PRO A 132 30.73 -5.40 2.86
C PRO A 132 29.27 -5.34 2.41
N ILE A 133 28.87 -4.23 1.81
CA ILE A 133 27.54 -4.02 1.24
C ILE A 133 27.71 -3.96 -0.28
N ASN A 134 27.08 -4.89 -0.98
CA ASN A 134 27.03 -4.95 -2.44
C ASN A 134 25.57 -5.07 -2.88
N ILE A 135 25.02 -3.97 -3.38
CA ILE A 135 23.60 -3.80 -3.69
C ILE A 135 23.41 -3.93 -5.19
N TYR A 136 22.40 -4.70 -5.59
CA TYR A 136 21.87 -4.69 -6.95
C TYR A 136 20.48 -4.02 -6.94
N GLU A 137 20.41 -2.82 -7.50
CA GLU A 137 19.16 -2.06 -7.63
C GLU A 137 18.34 -2.56 -8.83
N ILE A 138 17.04 -2.77 -8.63
CA ILE A 138 16.15 -3.44 -9.58
C ILE A 138 14.81 -2.73 -9.67
N HIS A 139 14.38 -2.46 -10.90
CA HIS A 139 12.97 -2.26 -11.22
C HIS A 139 12.32 -3.59 -11.60
N ALA A 140 11.46 -4.14 -10.74
CA ALA A 140 10.86 -5.47 -10.91
C ALA A 140 10.13 -5.63 -12.26
N GLY A 141 9.46 -4.58 -12.73
CA GLY A 141 8.68 -4.60 -13.98
C GLY A 141 9.50 -4.53 -15.28
N SER A 142 10.79 -4.22 -15.20
CA SER A 142 11.64 -4.08 -16.40
C SER A 142 12.98 -4.81 -16.34
N TRP A 143 13.33 -5.43 -15.22
CA TRP A 143 14.57 -6.23 -15.10
C TRP A 143 14.66 -7.31 -16.18
N LYS A 144 13.59 -8.09 -16.36
CA LYS A 144 13.43 -9.06 -17.43
C LYS A 144 11.95 -9.14 -17.84
N LYS A 145 11.68 -9.33 -19.13
CA LYS A 145 10.31 -9.56 -19.64
C LYS A 145 10.01 -11.06 -19.74
N PRO A 146 8.75 -11.48 -19.51
CA PRO A 146 8.30 -12.85 -19.79
C PRO A 146 8.66 -13.31 -21.19
N GLU A 147 9.19 -14.53 -21.29
CA GLU A 147 9.56 -15.17 -22.57
C GLU A 147 8.33 -15.58 -23.38
N ASP A 148 7.18 -15.74 -22.72
CA ASP A 148 5.90 -16.01 -23.39
C ASP A 148 5.41 -14.83 -24.23
N HIS A 149 5.89 -13.61 -23.99
CA HIS A 149 5.45 -12.36 -24.63
C HIS A 149 3.94 -12.07 -24.52
N GLU A 150 3.19 -12.84 -23.74
CA GLU A 150 1.76 -12.65 -23.48
C GLU A 150 1.54 -11.75 -22.26
N ARG A 151 2.43 -11.88 -21.27
CA ARG A 151 2.34 -11.13 -20.02
C ARG A 151 3.33 -9.95 -20.00
N PRO A 152 2.93 -8.80 -19.43
CA PRO A 152 3.81 -7.63 -19.33
C PRO A 152 4.91 -7.78 -18.27
N PHE A 153 4.71 -8.65 -17.27
CA PHE A 153 5.56 -8.79 -16.09
C PHE A 153 5.68 -10.25 -15.62
N TYR A 154 6.81 -10.56 -14.98
CA TYR A 154 6.92 -11.76 -14.14
C TYR A 154 6.21 -11.54 -12.81
N SER A 155 5.68 -12.62 -12.23
CA SER A 155 5.23 -12.61 -10.84
C SER A 155 6.40 -12.52 -9.86
N TYR A 156 6.14 -12.16 -8.60
CA TYR A 156 7.13 -12.18 -7.53
C TYR A 156 7.76 -13.57 -7.35
N ARG A 157 7.01 -14.65 -7.59
CA ARG A 157 7.54 -16.02 -7.52
C ARG A 157 8.52 -16.30 -8.66
N GLU A 158 8.15 -15.98 -9.89
CA GLU A 158 9.03 -16.12 -11.05
C GLU A 158 10.27 -15.23 -10.92
N LEU A 159 10.11 -14.01 -10.40
CA LEU A 159 11.25 -13.14 -10.06
C LEU A 159 12.15 -13.79 -9.02
N ALA A 160 11.62 -14.43 -7.98
CA ALA A 160 12.43 -15.13 -7.00
C ALA A 160 13.29 -16.23 -7.65
N ASP A 161 12.69 -17.04 -8.53
CA ASP A 161 13.38 -18.15 -9.20
C ASP A 161 14.43 -17.69 -10.21
N LEU A 162 14.27 -16.51 -10.81
CA LEU A 162 15.19 -15.97 -11.82
C LEU A 162 16.27 -15.06 -11.24
N LEU A 163 15.87 -14.12 -10.38
CA LEU A 163 16.74 -13.06 -9.87
C LEU A 163 17.67 -13.57 -8.76
N ILE A 164 17.17 -14.39 -7.84
CA ILE A 164 17.97 -14.84 -6.68
C ILE A 164 19.21 -15.64 -7.12
N PRO A 165 19.12 -16.61 -8.07
CA PRO A 165 20.31 -17.28 -8.59
C PRO A 165 21.29 -16.31 -9.24
N TYR A 166 20.79 -15.35 -10.03
CA TYR A 166 21.62 -14.33 -10.67
C TYR A 166 22.39 -13.49 -9.63
N LEU A 167 21.71 -13.04 -8.57
CA LEU A 167 22.34 -12.27 -7.49
C LEU A 167 23.41 -13.09 -6.77
N THR A 168 23.14 -14.36 -6.52
CA THR A 168 24.06 -15.28 -5.82
C THR A 168 25.30 -15.57 -6.65
N GLU A 169 25.13 -15.87 -7.94
CA GLU A 169 26.23 -16.12 -8.89
C GLU A 169 27.14 -14.89 -9.03
N ASN A 170 26.57 -13.68 -8.99
CA ASN A 170 27.30 -12.43 -9.11
C ASN A 170 27.70 -11.82 -7.74
N HIS A 171 27.55 -12.56 -6.65
CA HIS A 171 28.01 -12.19 -5.30
C HIS A 171 27.42 -10.88 -4.75
N TYR A 172 26.18 -10.55 -5.11
CA TYR A 172 25.41 -9.50 -4.44
C TYR A 172 24.90 -10.01 -3.11
N ASN A 173 24.83 -9.15 -2.09
CA ASN A 173 24.30 -9.50 -0.77
C ASN A 173 23.11 -8.64 -0.35
N PHE A 174 22.73 -7.66 -1.16
CA PHE A 174 21.45 -6.96 -1.09
C PHE A 174 20.81 -6.80 -2.46
N ALA A 175 19.49 -6.94 -2.50
CA ALA A 175 18.64 -6.50 -3.60
C ALA A 175 17.89 -5.24 -3.14
N GLU A 176 18.05 -4.15 -3.87
CA GLU A 176 17.27 -2.93 -3.65
C GLU A 176 16.17 -2.87 -4.71
N LEU A 177 14.92 -2.88 -4.27
CA LEU A 177 13.77 -2.85 -5.13
C LEU A 177 13.23 -1.43 -5.17
N MET A 178 13.11 -0.88 -6.38
CA MET A 178 12.33 0.33 -6.63
C MET A 178 10.89 0.17 -6.07
N PRO A 179 10.16 1.27 -5.80
CA PRO A 179 8.97 1.20 -4.97
C PRO A 179 7.94 0.16 -5.41
N LEU A 180 7.52 -0.67 -4.46
CA LEU A 180 6.59 -1.78 -4.69
C LEU A 180 5.19 -1.55 -4.10
N HIS A 181 4.90 -0.41 -3.49
CA HIS A 181 3.52 -0.05 -3.12
C HIS A 181 2.64 0.06 -4.38
N GLU A 182 1.32 0.17 -4.28
CA GLU A 182 0.48 0.28 -5.47
C GLU A 182 0.55 1.69 -6.08
N TYR A 183 0.73 1.75 -7.39
CA TYR A 183 0.89 2.98 -8.17
C TYR A 183 0.19 2.87 -9.54
N PRO A 184 -0.31 3.97 -10.11
CA PRO A 184 -1.17 3.92 -11.28
C PRO A 184 -0.45 3.93 -12.62
N CYS A 185 0.77 4.48 -12.68
CA CYS A 185 1.52 4.67 -13.92
C CYS A 185 2.87 3.94 -13.89
N ASP A 186 3.13 3.08 -14.88
CA ASP A 186 4.42 2.36 -14.97
C ASP A 186 5.62 3.29 -15.15
N GLU A 187 5.41 4.40 -15.85
CA GLU A 187 6.47 5.38 -16.15
C GLU A 187 6.90 6.16 -14.91
N SER A 188 6.14 6.11 -13.82
CA SER A 188 6.56 6.69 -12.54
C SER A 188 7.59 5.82 -11.81
N TRP A 189 7.87 4.61 -12.31
CA TRP A 189 8.72 3.59 -11.66
C TRP A 189 8.33 3.27 -10.22
N GLY A 190 7.06 3.45 -9.88
CA GLY A 190 6.56 3.31 -8.52
C GLY A 190 6.60 4.57 -7.66
N TYR A 191 7.30 5.65 -8.02
CA TYR A 191 7.42 6.82 -7.13
C TYR A 191 6.11 7.59 -6.89
N GLN A 192 5.07 7.39 -7.70
CA GLN A 192 3.76 8.02 -7.51
C GLN A 192 2.75 7.05 -6.89
N ALA A 193 2.79 6.93 -5.57
CA ALA A 193 1.93 6.03 -4.81
C ALA A 193 0.44 6.43 -4.83
N THR A 194 -0.44 5.43 -4.88
CA THR A 194 -1.87 5.55 -4.51
C THR A 194 -2.25 4.60 -3.38
N GLY A 195 -1.61 3.43 -3.28
CA GLY A 195 -1.86 2.43 -2.23
C GLY A 195 -0.61 2.10 -1.43
N PHE A 196 -0.31 2.89 -0.41
CA PHE A 196 0.89 2.75 0.44
C PHE A 196 0.94 1.42 1.21
N PHE A 197 -0.22 0.87 1.53
CA PHE A 197 -0.37 -0.39 2.27
C PHE A 197 -0.69 -1.58 1.36
N SER A 198 -0.52 -1.45 0.03
CA SER A 198 -0.73 -2.55 -0.91
C SER A 198 0.55 -2.76 -1.72
N PRO A 199 1.18 -3.94 -1.71
CA PRO A 199 2.18 -4.24 -2.73
C PRO A 199 1.49 -4.29 -4.10
N THR A 200 2.16 -3.78 -5.14
CA THR A 200 1.54 -3.65 -6.45
C THR A 200 1.11 -5.00 -7.00
N SER A 201 -0.13 -5.05 -7.48
CA SER A 201 -0.75 -6.24 -8.04
C SER A 201 -0.14 -6.71 -9.36
N ARG A 202 0.70 -5.87 -9.99
CA ARG A 202 1.43 -6.18 -11.24
C ARG A 202 2.20 -7.49 -11.19
N TYR A 203 2.72 -7.85 -10.02
CA TYR A 203 3.60 -9.00 -9.85
C TYR A 203 2.95 -10.12 -9.01
N GLY A 204 1.66 -10.01 -8.69
CA GLY A 204 0.93 -11.05 -7.96
C GLY A 204 0.35 -10.56 -6.64
N THR A 205 0.27 -11.46 -5.66
CA THR A 205 -0.36 -11.18 -4.37
C THR A 205 0.66 -10.66 -3.35
N PRO A 206 0.22 -10.05 -2.24
CA PRO A 206 1.09 -9.76 -1.12
C PRO A 206 1.88 -10.98 -0.64
N ASP A 207 1.30 -12.19 -0.67
CA ASP A 207 1.99 -13.41 -0.22
C ASP A 207 3.11 -13.84 -1.16
N ASP A 208 2.98 -13.49 -2.44
CA ASP A 208 4.04 -13.75 -3.41
C ASP A 208 5.24 -12.82 -3.18
N LEU A 209 5.02 -11.57 -2.73
CA LEU A 209 6.11 -10.69 -2.29
C LEU A 209 6.78 -11.21 -1.02
N ARG A 210 6.01 -11.69 -0.03
CA ARG A 210 6.57 -12.33 1.17
C ARG A 210 7.43 -13.53 0.81
N TYR A 211 6.94 -14.37 -0.11
CA TYR A 211 7.69 -15.50 -0.65
C TYR A 211 9.01 -15.07 -1.29
N PHE A 212 8.99 -14.03 -2.13
CA PHE A 212 10.21 -13.49 -2.73
C PHE A 212 11.24 -13.08 -1.66
N ILE A 213 10.81 -12.36 -0.63
CA ILE A 213 11.67 -11.88 0.45
C ILE A 213 12.22 -13.04 1.29
N ASP A 214 11.38 -14.02 1.63
CA ASP A 214 11.77 -15.22 2.37
C ASP A 214 12.83 -16.01 1.61
N ARG A 215 12.65 -16.16 0.28
CA ARG A 215 13.63 -16.81 -0.61
C ARG A 215 14.96 -16.02 -0.69
N CYS A 216 14.92 -14.70 -0.74
CA CYS A 216 16.13 -13.88 -0.63
C CYS A 216 16.88 -14.15 0.68
N HIS A 217 16.16 -14.18 1.81
CA HIS A 217 16.74 -14.43 3.12
C HIS A 217 17.34 -15.83 3.26
N GLU A 218 16.72 -16.85 2.64
CA GLU A 218 17.27 -18.22 2.59
C GLU A 218 18.66 -18.26 1.93
N GLU A 219 18.87 -17.46 0.89
CA GLU A 219 20.17 -17.30 0.19
C GLU A 219 21.07 -16.21 0.81
N ASN A 220 20.71 -15.68 1.98
CA ASN A 220 21.42 -14.59 2.69
C ASN A 220 21.51 -13.26 1.94
N ILE A 221 20.56 -12.99 1.05
CA ILE A 221 20.39 -11.71 0.37
C ILE A 221 19.44 -10.85 1.18
N GLY A 222 19.86 -9.65 1.59
CA GLY A 222 18.95 -8.69 2.19
C GLY A 222 18.09 -7.99 1.15
N VAL A 223 16.85 -7.67 1.50
CA VAL A 223 15.96 -6.88 0.64
C VAL A 223 15.82 -5.48 1.21
N ILE A 224 16.10 -4.48 0.38
CA ILE A 224 15.88 -3.06 0.63
C ILE A 224 14.71 -2.65 -0.26
N LEU A 225 13.73 -1.95 0.30
CA LEU A 225 12.64 -1.36 -0.48
C LEU A 225 12.81 0.14 -0.49
N ASP A 226 12.76 0.71 -1.69
CA ASP A 226 12.52 2.13 -1.84
C ASP A 226 11.15 2.48 -1.27
N PHE A 227 11.15 3.53 -0.46
CA PHE A 227 9.96 4.03 0.22
C PHE A 227 9.83 5.52 -0.03
N VAL A 228 8.62 5.95 -0.43
CA VAL A 228 8.37 7.30 -0.93
C VAL A 228 7.38 8.04 -0.01
N PRO A 229 7.83 8.61 1.12
CA PRO A 229 6.95 9.29 2.07
C PRO A 229 6.77 10.78 1.81
N VAL A 230 7.34 11.31 0.73
CA VAL A 230 7.39 12.77 0.49
C VAL A 230 6.15 13.26 -0.25
N HIS A 231 5.64 12.46 -1.20
CA HIS A 231 4.53 12.82 -2.06
C HIS A 231 3.67 11.61 -2.45
N PHE A 232 2.51 11.87 -3.03
CA PHE A 232 1.60 10.86 -3.57
C PHE A 232 1.00 11.30 -4.92
N ALA A 233 0.42 10.35 -5.65
CA ALA A 233 -0.13 10.58 -6.99
C ALA A 233 -1.32 11.56 -6.98
N VAL A 234 -1.53 12.29 -8.08
CA VAL A 234 -2.62 13.27 -8.22
C VAL A 234 -4.00 12.65 -8.47
N ASN A 235 -4.09 11.32 -8.54
CA ASN A 235 -5.32 10.61 -8.84
C ASN A 235 -6.39 10.84 -7.76
N ASP A 236 -7.58 11.22 -8.19
CA ASP A 236 -8.72 11.58 -7.33
C ASP A 236 -9.23 10.42 -6.49
N TYR A 237 -9.22 9.19 -7.00
CA TYR A 237 -9.56 7.98 -6.26
C TYR A 237 -8.55 7.65 -5.14
N GLY A 238 -7.38 8.29 -5.12
CA GLY A 238 -6.35 8.08 -4.11
C GLY A 238 -6.57 8.93 -2.86
N LEU A 239 -5.51 9.59 -2.38
CA LEU A 239 -5.54 10.38 -1.14
C LEU A 239 -5.93 11.85 -1.34
N LEU A 240 -6.00 12.32 -2.60
CA LEU A 240 -6.27 13.72 -2.92
C LEU A 240 -7.68 14.08 -2.46
N LYS A 241 -7.81 15.10 -1.60
CA LYS A 241 -9.08 15.58 -1.05
C LYS A 241 -9.98 14.46 -0.50
N TYR A 242 -9.37 13.46 0.13
CA TYR A 242 -10.03 12.21 0.53
C TYR A 242 -11.37 12.38 1.27
N ASP A 243 -11.50 13.39 2.15
CA ASP A 243 -12.73 13.68 2.89
C ASP A 243 -13.46 14.97 2.44
N GLY A 244 -13.15 15.44 1.23
CA GLY A 244 -13.59 16.72 0.68
C GLY A 244 -12.75 17.93 1.13
N THR A 245 -11.75 17.71 1.98
CA THR A 245 -10.79 18.73 2.42
C THR A 245 -9.36 18.28 2.15
N ALA A 246 -8.39 19.18 2.27
CA ALA A 246 -6.98 18.80 2.25
C ALA A 246 -6.66 17.97 3.51
N LEU A 247 -6.84 16.65 3.47
CA LEU A 247 -6.67 15.76 4.62
C LEU A 247 -5.23 15.25 4.72
N TYR A 248 -4.66 14.81 3.60
CA TYR A 248 -3.30 14.24 3.53
C TYR A 248 -2.29 15.24 2.95
N GLU A 249 -2.72 15.98 1.94
CA GLU A 249 -1.94 17.03 1.27
C GLU A 249 -1.82 18.31 2.11
N TYR A 250 -0.80 19.10 1.77
CA TYR A 250 -0.67 20.45 2.27
C TYR A 250 -1.77 21.36 1.67
N PRO A 251 -2.48 22.17 2.48
CA PRO A 251 -3.63 22.93 2.01
C PRO A 251 -3.29 24.08 1.03
N HIS A 252 -2.06 24.59 1.07
CA HIS A 252 -1.60 25.66 0.18
C HIS A 252 -0.88 25.08 -1.04
N SER A 253 -1.32 25.43 -2.24
CA SER A 253 -0.81 24.92 -3.52
C SER A 253 0.69 25.15 -3.72
N ASP A 254 1.23 26.27 -3.21
CA ASP A 254 2.64 26.67 -3.38
C ASP A 254 3.62 25.67 -2.75
N ILE A 255 3.13 24.85 -1.81
CA ILE A 255 3.89 23.79 -1.13
C ILE A 255 3.29 22.41 -1.48
N GLY A 256 1.97 22.36 -1.66
CA GLY A 256 1.22 21.13 -1.85
C GLY A 256 1.36 20.51 -3.23
N ILE A 257 1.76 21.25 -4.27
CA ILE A 257 1.83 20.74 -5.64
C ILE A 257 3.27 20.75 -6.15
N ASN A 258 3.79 19.57 -6.50
CA ASN A 258 5.02 19.46 -7.27
C ASN A 258 4.66 19.30 -8.73
N ALA A 259 4.67 20.42 -9.47
CA ALA A 259 4.44 20.42 -10.91
C ALA A 259 5.77 20.41 -11.66
N VAL A 260 6.15 19.28 -12.27
CA VAL A 260 7.24 19.23 -13.25
C VAL A 260 6.61 19.02 -14.63
N GLN A 261 6.56 20.07 -15.43
CA GLN A 261 6.08 19.96 -16.83
C GLN A 261 7.15 19.36 -17.75
N PRO A 262 6.77 18.62 -18.81
CA PRO A 262 5.42 18.50 -19.38
C PRO A 262 4.92 17.05 -19.48
N ALA A 263 5.10 16.20 -18.46
CA ALA A 263 4.53 14.86 -18.47
C ALA A 263 3.56 14.68 -17.29
N ASP A 264 2.29 14.41 -17.60
CA ASP A 264 1.20 14.18 -16.64
C ASP A 264 1.54 13.09 -15.59
N CYS A 265 2.52 12.24 -15.89
CA CYS A 265 3.09 11.21 -15.02
C CYS A 265 4.05 11.72 -13.92
N PHE A 266 4.32 13.03 -13.81
CA PHE A 266 5.26 13.59 -12.82
C PHE A 266 4.64 14.63 -11.89
N HIS A 267 3.34 14.92 -12.03
CA HIS A 267 2.63 15.73 -11.06
C HIS A 267 2.36 14.93 -9.78
N SER A 268 2.67 15.50 -8.61
CA SER A 268 2.42 14.86 -7.31
C SER A 268 2.01 15.89 -6.25
N PHE A 269 1.34 15.42 -5.19
CA PHE A 269 1.04 16.24 -4.03
C PHE A 269 2.02 15.99 -2.90
N THR A 270 2.56 17.05 -2.30
CA THR A 270 3.39 16.96 -1.10
C THR A 270 2.51 16.68 0.09
N PHE A 271 2.91 15.67 0.86
CA PHE A 271 2.25 15.37 2.11
C PHE A 271 2.43 16.46 3.17
N SER A 272 1.39 16.73 3.95
CA SER A 272 1.49 17.65 5.08
C SER A 272 2.11 16.96 6.29
N HIS A 273 3.43 17.13 6.46
CA HIS A 273 4.22 16.47 7.52
C HIS A 273 3.81 16.85 8.95
N SER A 274 3.02 17.92 9.12
CA SER A 274 2.44 18.32 10.41
C SER A 274 1.12 17.62 10.74
N LYS A 275 0.55 16.82 9.82
CA LYS A 275 -0.73 16.15 10.03
C LYS A 275 -0.55 14.73 10.57
N THR A 276 -1.39 14.42 11.53
CA THR A 276 -1.56 13.14 12.19
C THR A 276 -1.69 11.95 11.23
N SER A 277 -2.51 12.09 10.19
CA SER A 277 -2.82 11.02 9.22
C SER A 277 -1.59 10.54 8.46
N LEU A 278 -0.52 11.35 8.43
CA LEU A 278 0.70 11.07 7.71
C LEU A 278 1.70 10.24 8.50
N HIS A 279 1.77 10.46 9.82
CA HIS A 279 2.70 9.74 10.72
C HIS A 279 2.53 8.22 10.62
N GLN A 280 1.33 7.77 10.23
CA GLN A 280 0.95 6.38 9.98
C GLN A 280 1.61 5.76 8.75
N ILE A 281 1.96 6.56 7.74
CA ILE A 281 2.59 6.08 6.50
C ILE A 281 4.10 5.85 6.72
N TYR A 282 4.75 6.57 7.64
CA TYR A 282 6.22 6.60 7.79
C TYR A 282 6.91 5.32 8.31
N ARG A 283 6.19 4.21 8.52
CA ARG A 283 6.82 2.95 8.95
C ARG A 283 6.42 1.75 8.08
N LEU A 284 7.00 1.71 6.88
CA LEU A 284 6.94 0.55 5.97
C LEU A 284 7.77 -0.66 6.45
N THR A 285 8.70 -0.48 7.41
CA THR A 285 9.57 -1.58 7.86
C THR A 285 8.81 -2.68 8.62
N PHE A 286 7.70 -2.32 9.29
CA PHE A 286 6.76 -3.31 9.87
C PHE A 286 5.78 -3.84 8.83
N PHE A 287 5.45 -3.02 7.84
CA PHE A 287 4.48 -3.33 6.80
C PHE A 287 4.85 -4.61 6.01
N ILE A 288 6.12 -4.87 5.71
CA ILE A 288 6.53 -6.10 4.97
C ILE A 288 6.37 -7.40 5.80
N TYR A 289 6.64 -7.36 7.11
CA TYR A 289 6.55 -8.53 8.00
C TYR A 289 5.15 -8.71 8.63
N SER A 290 4.31 -7.67 8.56
CA SER A 290 2.97 -7.64 9.20
C SER A 290 1.83 -7.64 8.18
N LEU A 291 2.12 -7.30 6.92
CA LEU A 291 1.44 -7.92 5.79
C LEU A 291 1.41 -9.42 6.10
#